data_AF-A0A212T858-F1
#
_entry.id   AF-A0A212T858-F1
#
_cell.length_a   1.000
_cell.length_b   1.000
_cell.length_c   1.000
_cell.angle_alpha   90.00
_cell.angle_beta   90.00
_cell.angle_gamma   90.00
#
_symmetry.space_group_name_H-M   'P 1'
#
loop_
_entity.id
_entity.type
_entity.pdbx_description
1 polymer ?
#
loop_
_entity_poly.entity_id
_entity_poly.type
_entity_poly.pdbx_seq_one_letter_code
_entity_poly.pdbx_strand_id
1 'polypeptide(L)'
;MESTSSPATARTSLLPFLGVMVALNTVYQLAIALTGHQVGVGAALGLLVIALTMAVYQRTTGRALGSLRFGRLVAHTLVYVTVNLGFHLHAAWLIATNDTGVEGASGIPVPADWVGPLVVMPTVWGIGLLLHALGSLLDRGFETPRA
;
A
#
# COMPACT_ATOMS: atom_id res chain seq x y z
N MET A 1 -25.08 9.81 15.44
CA MET A 1 -24.27 11.00 15.81
C MET A 1 -22.91 10.82 15.15
N GLU A 2 -22.71 11.40 13.97
CA GLU A 2 -21.47 11.23 13.20
C GLU A 2 -20.46 12.23 13.74
N SER A 3 -19.50 11.76 14.55
CA SER A 3 -18.40 12.61 15.00
C SER A 3 -17.49 12.90 13.81
N THR A 4 -17.70 14.03 13.16
CA THR A 4 -16.78 14.51 12.12
C THR A 4 -15.44 14.81 12.78
N SER A 5 -14.43 13.97 12.51
CA SER A 5 -13.07 14.18 12.98
C SER A 5 -12.56 15.54 12.50
N SER A 6 -11.92 16.30 13.39
CA SER A 6 -11.35 17.61 13.02
C SER A 6 -10.17 17.42 12.06
N PRO A 7 -9.81 18.42 11.22
CA PRO A 7 -8.63 18.33 10.35
C PRO A 7 -7.33 18.04 11.11
N ALA A 8 -7.19 18.57 12.33
CA ALA A 8 -6.06 18.29 13.21
C ALA A 8 -6.03 16.81 13.63
N THR A 9 -7.17 16.24 14.01
CA THR A 9 -7.32 14.82 14.33
C THR A 9 -7.05 13.93 13.11
N ALA A 10 -7.50 14.33 11.93
CA ALA A 10 -7.25 13.59 10.69
C ALA A 10 -5.74 13.57 10.36
N ARG A 11 -5.04 14.69 10.52
CA ARG A 11 -3.59 14.76 10.35
C ARG A 11 -2.86 13.82 11.31
N THR A 12 -3.21 13.84 12.60
CA THR A 12 -2.55 13.00 13.60
C THR A 12 -2.89 11.52 13.45
N SER A 13 -4.00 11.18 12.78
CA SER A 13 -4.38 9.79 12.49
C SER A 13 -3.52 9.08 11.44
N LEU A 14 -2.80 9.83 10.60
CA LEU A 14 -1.98 9.26 9.51
C LEU A 14 -0.83 8.38 10.04
N LEU A 15 -0.22 8.76 11.17
CA LEU A 15 0.88 7.99 11.74
C LEU A 15 0.41 6.66 12.37
N PRO A 16 -0.64 6.63 13.22
CA PRO A 16 -1.26 5.37 13.64
C PRO A 16 -1.72 4.51 12.45
N PHE A 17 -2.31 5.13 11.42
CA PHE A 17 -2.72 4.43 10.21
C PHE A 17 -1.53 3.77 9.50
N LEU A 18 -0.41 4.48 9.33
CA LEU A 18 0.83 3.91 8.81
C LEU A 18 1.31 2.73 9.67
N GLY A 19 1.29 2.87 11.01
CA GLY A 19 1.67 1.79 11.92
C GLY A 19 0.83 0.53 11.72
N VAL A 20 -0.50 0.69 11.59
CA VAL A 20 -1.41 -0.43 11.28
C VAL A 20 -1.10 -1.05 9.92
N MET A 21 -0.88 -0.24 8.89
CA MET A 21 -0.56 -0.73 7.55
C MET A 21 0.76 -1.50 7.53
N VAL A 22 1.80 -1.00 8.19
CA VAL A 22 3.10 -1.69 8.32
C VAL A 22 2.92 -2.99 9.07
N ALA A 23 2.22 -3.00 10.21
CA ALA A 23 1.99 -4.21 10.99
C ALA A 23 1.22 -5.27 10.18
N LEU A 24 0.12 -4.90 9.53
CA LEU A 24 -0.66 -5.80 8.69
C LEU A 24 0.16 -6.35 7.54
N ASN A 25 0.92 -5.49 6.85
CA ASN A 25 1.76 -5.93 5.74
C ASN A 25 2.89 -6.85 6.22
N THR A 26 3.51 -6.59 7.37
CA THR A 26 4.53 -7.49 7.94
C THR A 26 3.93 -8.87 8.25
N VAL A 27 2.78 -8.92 8.95
CA VAL A 27 2.08 -10.18 9.23
C VAL A 27 1.73 -10.90 7.94
N TYR A 28 1.28 -10.16 6.93
CA TYR A 28 0.96 -10.70 5.61
C TYR A 28 2.17 -11.32 4.91
N GLN A 29 3.32 -10.63 4.87
CA GLN A 29 4.55 -11.17 4.28
C GLN A 29 5.06 -12.40 5.03
N LEU A 30 4.96 -12.41 6.37
CA LEU A 30 5.30 -13.57 7.19
C LEU A 30 4.38 -14.76 6.88
N ALA A 31 3.08 -14.52 6.69
CA ALA A 31 2.14 -15.58 6.32
C ALA A 31 2.52 -16.22 4.97
N ILE A 32 2.90 -15.41 3.96
CA ILE A 32 3.39 -15.92 2.67
C ILE A 32 4.64 -16.77 2.86
N ALA A 33 5.60 -16.31 3.67
CA ALA A 33 6.82 -17.05 3.95
C ALA A 33 6.53 -18.41 4.60
N LEU A 34 5.60 -18.46 5.55
CA LEU A 34 5.18 -19.70 6.22
C LEU A 34 4.43 -20.68 5.29
N THR A 35 3.88 -20.19 4.17
CA THR A 35 3.25 -21.03 3.14
C THR A 35 4.21 -21.47 2.03
N GLY A 36 5.53 -21.40 2.27
CA GLY A 36 6.54 -21.77 1.28
C GLY A 36 6.59 -20.79 0.10
N HIS A 37 6.38 -19.50 0.37
CA HIS A 37 6.48 -18.40 -0.60
C HIS A 37 5.42 -18.39 -1.71
N GLN A 38 4.35 -19.18 -1.58
CA GLN A 38 3.28 -19.24 -2.59
C GLN A 38 2.36 -18.01 -2.52
N VAL A 39 2.20 -17.32 -3.64
CA VAL A 39 1.26 -16.21 -3.80
C VAL A 39 -0.06 -16.73 -4.37
N GLY A 40 -0.83 -17.43 -3.51
CA GLY A 40 -2.10 -18.05 -3.87
C GLY A 40 -3.34 -17.36 -3.29
N VAL A 41 -4.40 -18.14 -3.06
CA VAL A 41 -5.67 -17.65 -2.49
C VAL A 41 -5.48 -17.03 -1.11
N GLY A 42 -4.65 -17.64 -0.26
CA GLY A 42 -4.33 -17.07 1.06
C GLY A 42 -3.70 -15.69 0.95
N ALA A 43 -2.87 -15.49 -0.07
CA ALA A 43 -2.25 -14.19 -0.33
C ALA A 43 -3.30 -13.14 -0.73
N ALA A 44 -4.22 -13.51 -1.63
CA ALA A 44 -5.33 -12.67 -2.03
C ALA A 44 -6.24 -12.25 -0.85
N LEU A 45 -6.48 -13.15 0.10
CA LEU A 45 -7.26 -12.84 1.31
C LEU A 45 -6.53 -11.86 2.23
N GLY A 46 -5.21 -12.01 2.41
CA GLY A 46 -4.40 -11.04 3.16
C GLY A 46 -4.45 -9.64 2.54
N LEU A 47 -4.35 -9.57 1.22
CA LEU A 47 -4.50 -8.32 0.48
C LEU A 47 -5.91 -7.71 0.63
N LEU A 48 -6.96 -8.56 0.63
CA LEU A 48 -8.34 -8.12 0.87
C LEU A 48 -8.49 -7.50 2.26
N VAL A 49 -7.88 -8.06 3.30
CA VAL A 49 -7.88 -7.47 4.65
C VAL A 49 -7.29 -6.07 4.63
N ILE A 50 -6.12 -5.90 3.99
CA ILE A 50 -5.47 -4.59 3.84
C ILE A 50 -6.38 -3.60 3.09
N ALA A 51 -7.01 -4.04 1.99
CA ALA A 51 -7.93 -3.22 1.21
C ALA A 51 -9.16 -2.80 2.04
N LEU A 52 -9.73 -3.70 2.84
CA LEU A 52 -10.84 -3.41 3.74
C LEU A 52 -10.43 -2.43 4.85
N THR A 53 -9.24 -2.58 5.44
CA THR A 53 -8.71 -1.63 6.43
C THR A 53 -8.61 -0.23 5.83
N MET A 54 -8.05 -0.11 4.62
CA MET A 54 -8.00 1.16 3.90
C MET A 54 -9.41 1.71 3.60
N ALA A 55 -10.34 0.88 3.14
CA ALA A 55 -11.71 1.31 2.86
C ALA A 55 -12.43 1.81 4.12
N VAL A 56 -12.25 1.14 5.25
CA VAL A 56 -12.78 1.57 6.56
C VAL A 56 -12.17 2.91 6.96
N TYR A 57 -10.85 3.06 6.88
CA TYR A 57 -10.15 4.31 7.20
C TYR A 57 -10.63 5.48 6.32
N GLN A 58 -10.79 5.25 5.03
CA GLN A 58 -11.32 6.25 4.10
C GLN A 58 -12.78 6.61 4.41
N ARG A 59 -13.59 5.65 4.85
CA ARG A 59 -14.99 5.90 5.22
C ARG A 59 -15.10 6.72 6.51
N THR A 60 -14.28 6.45 7.51
CA THR A 60 -14.37 7.06 8.84
C THR A 60 -13.57 8.36 8.97
N THR A 61 -12.43 8.47 8.27
CA THR A 61 -11.51 9.62 8.37
C THR A 61 -11.31 10.34 7.04
N GLY A 62 -11.70 9.74 5.91
CA GLY A 62 -11.44 10.28 4.58
C GLY A 62 -12.13 11.61 4.29
N ARG A 63 -13.27 11.95 4.91
CA ARG A 63 -13.86 13.30 4.77
C ARG A 63 -12.96 14.37 5.39
N ALA A 64 -12.48 14.14 6.60
CA ALA A 64 -11.58 15.05 7.31
C ALA A 64 -10.18 15.09 6.66
N LEU A 65 -9.70 13.98 6.09
CA LEU A 65 -8.49 14.02 5.25
C LEU A 65 -8.68 14.85 3.98
N GLY A 66 -9.89 14.90 3.42
CA GLY A 66 -10.20 15.70 2.23
C GLY A 66 -10.18 17.22 2.47
N SER A 67 -10.27 17.67 3.72
CA SER A 67 -10.04 19.09 4.04
C SER A 67 -8.56 19.46 4.07
N LEU A 68 -7.66 18.48 4.22
CA LEU A 68 -6.22 18.69 4.09
C LEU A 68 -5.82 18.60 2.62
N ARG A 69 -4.98 19.54 2.14
CA ARG A 69 -4.57 19.68 0.73
C ARG A 69 -4.21 18.35 0.05
N PHE A 70 -3.44 17.52 0.74
CA PHE A 70 -2.98 16.22 0.25
C PHE A 70 -3.34 15.06 1.18
N GLY A 71 -4.29 15.23 2.11
CA GLY A 71 -4.53 14.22 3.15
C GLY A 71 -4.90 12.84 2.60
N ARG A 72 -5.84 12.82 1.62
CA ARG A 72 -6.23 11.58 0.93
C ARG A 72 -5.12 11.01 0.07
N LEU A 73 -4.36 11.88 -0.61
CA LEU A 73 -3.23 11.46 -1.44
C LEU A 73 -2.17 10.77 -0.59
N VAL A 74 -1.78 11.38 0.53
CA VAL A 74 -0.84 10.80 1.50
C VAL A 74 -1.33 9.45 1.99
N ALA A 75 -2.60 9.32 2.39
CA ALA A 75 -3.14 8.03 2.82
C ALA A 75 -3.04 6.95 1.72
N HIS A 76 -3.35 7.29 0.46
CA HIS A 76 -3.19 6.37 -0.67
C HIS A 76 -1.70 6.01 -0.90
N THR A 77 -0.79 6.99 -0.86
CA THR A 77 0.64 6.77 -0.99
C THR A 77 1.17 5.83 0.10
N LEU A 78 0.75 6.00 1.35
CA LEU A 78 1.18 5.14 2.45
C LEU A 78 0.79 3.68 2.19
N VAL A 79 -0.46 3.43 1.77
CA VAL A 79 -0.92 2.07 1.40
C VAL A 79 -0.11 1.51 0.25
N TYR A 80 0.04 2.29 -0.83
CA TYR A 80 0.80 1.88 -2.01
C TYR A 80 2.23 1.50 -1.65
N VAL A 81 2.95 2.37 -0.93
CA VAL A 81 4.34 2.15 -0.55
C VAL A 81 4.45 0.96 0.37
N THR A 82 3.64 0.87 1.43
CA THR A 82 3.75 -0.22 2.40
C THR A 82 3.57 -1.59 1.75
N VAL A 83 2.53 -1.77 0.92
CA VAL A 83 2.25 -3.06 0.30
C VAL A 83 3.30 -3.42 -0.74
N ASN A 84 3.58 -2.51 -1.68
CA ASN A 84 4.52 -2.79 -2.77
C ASN A 84 5.94 -2.97 -2.25
N LEU A 85 6.39 -2.14 -1.31
CA LEU A 85 7.70 -2.29 -0.69
C LEU A 85 7.81 -3.62 0.06
N GLY A 86 6.74 -4.07 0.73
CA GLY A 86 6.71 -5.39 1.37
C GLY A 86 7.04 -6.53 0.42
N PHE A 87 6.36 -6.59 -0.73
CA PHE A 87 6.61 -7.62 -1.73
C PHE A 87 8.01 -7.51 -2.36
N HIS A 88 8.47 -6.29 -2.66
CA HIS A 88 9.79 -6.08 -3.23
C HIS A 88 10.90 -6.47 -2.25
N LEU A 89 10.75 -6.14 -0.96
CA LEU A 89 11.69 -6.55 0.09
C LEU A 89 11.69 -8.07 0.28
N HIS A 90 10.52 -8.71 0.27
CA HIS A 90 10.42 -10.17 0.37
C HIS A 90 11.10 -10.84 -0.82
N ALA A 91 10.81 -10.41 -2.05
CA ALA A 91 11.47 -10.95 -3.24
C ALA A 91 12.99 -10.71 -3.24
N ALA A 92 13.43 -9.50 -2.87
CA ALA A 92 14.85 -9.17 -2.76
C ALA A 92 15.56 -10.04 -1.71
N TRP A 93 14.89 -10.35 -0.60
CA TRP A 93 15.41 -11.28 0.40
C TRP A 93 15.60 -12.69 -0.19
N LEU A 94 14.58 -13.25 -0.84
CA LEU A 94 14.66 -14.59 -1.43
C LEU A 94 15.77 -14.70 -2.49
N ILE A 95 15.92 -13.67 -3.33
CA ILE A 95 17.01 -13.57 -4.31
C ILE A 95 18.37 -13.51 -3.60
N ALA A 96 18.51 -12.67 -2.57
CA ALA A 96 19.77 -12.52 -1.84
C ALA A 96 20.18 -13.79 -1.09
N THR A 97 19.23 -14.62 -0.67
CA THR A 97 19.48 -15.88 0.04
C THR A 97 19.55 -17.11 -0.86
N ASN A 98 19.40 -16.97 -2.19
CA ASN A 98 19.25 -18.08 -3.13
C ASN A 98 18.20 -19.10 -2.69
N ASP A 99 17.04 -18.60 -2.22
CA ASP A 99 15.95 -19.46 -1.79
C ASP A 99 15.34 -20.20 -3.00
N THR A 100 15.02 -21.49 -2.87
CA THR A 100 14.42 -22.26 -3.98
C THR A 100 13.00 -21.79 -4.31
N GLY A 101 12.36 -21.05 -3.41
CA GLY A 101 11.09 -20.38 -3.63
C GLY A 101 11.12 -19.26 -4.67
N VAL A 102 12.30 -18.86 -5.20
CA VAL A 102 12.43 -17.92 -6.33
C VAL A 102 12.87 -18.57 -7.65
N GLU A 103 12.90 -19.90 -7.74
CA GLU A 103 13.19 -20.60 -9.00
C GLU A 103 12.08 -20.34 -10.04
N GLY A 104 12.31 -19.34 -10.91
CA GLY A 104 11.47 -19.04 -12.05
C GLY A 104 11.87 -19.82 -13.30
N ALA A 105 11.05 -19.73 -14.35
CA ALA A 105 11.40 -20.28 -15.65
C ALA A 105 12.67 -19.58 -16.19
N SER A 106 13.65 -20.40 -16.60
CA SER A 106 14.96 -20.05 -17.18
C SER A 106 15.22 -18.55 -17.44
N GLY A 107 15.93 -17.89 -16.52
CA GLY A 107 16.50 -16.55 -16.71
C GLY A 107 15.88 -15.43 -15.87
N ILE A 108 14.73 -15.63 -15.23
CA ILE A 108 14.12 -14.68 -14.30
C ILE A 108 13.99 -15.35 -12.93
N PRO A 109 14.65 -14.85 -11.86
CA PRO A 109 14.61 -15.44 -10.53
C PRO A 109 13.32 -15.04 -9.78
N VAL A 110 12.16 -15.18 -10.45
CA VAL A 110 10.85 -14.85 -9.89
C VAL A 110 9.83 -15.87 -10.42
N PRO A 111 9.11 -16.60 -9.54
CA PRO A 111 8.07 -17.54 -9.96
C PRO A 111 6.85 -16.82 -10.56
N ALA A 112 6.04 -17.54 -11.34
CA ALA A 112 4.93 -16.94 -12.10
C ALA A 112 3.87 -16.27 -11.21
N ASP A 113 3.60 -16.81 -10.03
CA ASP A 113 2.64 -16.27 -9.06
C ASP A 113 3.10 -14.96 -8.41
N TRP A 114 4.41 -14.67 -8.43
CA TRP A 114 4.98 -13.40 -7.96
C TRP A 114 4.89 -12.26 -8.98
N VAL A 115 4.60 -12.54 -10.25
CA VAL A 115 4.43 -11.50 -11.29
C VAL A 115 3.28 -10.56 -10.95
N GLY A 116 2.20 -11.09 -10.38
CA GLY A 116 1.05 -10.30 -9.93
C GLY A 116 1.46 -9.18 -8.96
N PRO A 117 1.96 -9.51 -7.77
CA PRO A 117 2.34 -8.51 -6.77
C PRO A 117 3.59 -7.68 -7.12
N LEU A 118 4.52 -8.19 -7.93
CA LEU A 118 5.74 -7.45 -8.28
C LEU A 118 5.60 -6.56 -9.52
N VAL A 119 4.68 -6.87 -10.44
CA VAL A 119 4.54 -6.14 -11.71
C VAL A 119 3.14 -5.59 -11.88
N VAL A 120 2.12 -6.45 -11.88
CA VAL A 120 0.75 -6.06 -12.25
C VAL A 120 0.16 -5.10 -11.22
N MET A 121 0.24 -5.46 -9.94
CA MET A 121 -0.30 -4.67 -8.84
C MET A 121 0.35 -3.28 -8.72
N PRO A 122 1.70 -3.13 -8.63
CA PRO A 122 2.33 -1.80 -8.58
C PRO A 122 2.01 -0.97 -9.82
N THR A 123 1.91 -1.60 -11.01
CA THR A 123 1.56 -0.88 -12.23
C THR A 123 0.15 -0.31 -12.17
N VAL A 124 -0.85 -1.16 -11.89
CA VAL A 124 -2.26 -0.74 -11.85
C VAL A 124 -2.50 0.26 -10.72
N TRP A 125 -1.97 -0.01 -9.53
CA TRP A 125 -2.14 0.89 -8.38
C TRP A 125 -1.34 2.17 -8.55
N GLY A 126 -0.17 2.10 -9.19
CA GLY A 126 0.68 3.24 -9.53
C GLY A 126 0.00 4.19 -10.50
N ILE A 127 -0.72 3.67 -11.50
CA ILE A 127 -1.59 4.48 -12.36
C ILE A 127 -2.67 5.19 -11.53
N GLY A 128 -3.35 4.48 -10.63
CA GLY A 128 -4.34 5.07 -9.73
C GLY A 128 -3.75 6.16 -8.82
N LEU A 129 -2.55 5.94 -8.29
CA LEU A 129 -1.83 6.92 -7.47
C LEU A 129 -1.42 8.14 -8.28
N LEU A 130 -0.94 7.96 -9.51
CA LEU A 130 -0.58 9.04 -10.43
C LEU A 130 -1.80 9.90 -10.77
N LEU A 131 -2.94 9.29 -11.10
CA LEU A 131 -4.18 10.01 -11.35
C LEU A 131 -4.65 10.78 -10.12
N HIS A 132 -4.53 10.20 -8.91
CA HIS A 132 -4.87 10.88 -7.66
C HIS A 132 -3.93 12.07 -7.39
N ALA A 133 -2.63 11.92 -7.65
CA ALA A 133 -1.66 12.99 -7.52
C ALA A 133 -1.95 14.14 -8.49
N LEU A 134 -2.21 13.81 -9.77
CA LEU A 134 -2.60 14.79 -10.79
C LEU A 134 -3.88 15.54 -10.37
N GLY A 135 -4.92 14.82 -9.96
CA GLY A 135 -6.16 15.44 -9.48
C GLY A 135 -5.95 16.36 -8.27
N SER A 136 -5.10 15.96 -7.33
CA SER A 136 -4.76 16.79 -6.16
C SER A 136 -4.00 18.07 -6.54
N LEU A 137 -3.09 17.97 -7.52
CA LEU A 137 -2.35 19.12 -8.05
C LEU A 137 -3.26 20.09 -8.82
N LEU A 138 -4.18 19.57 -9.63
CA LEU A 138 -5.12 20.40 -10.39
C LEU A 138 -6.15 21.09 -9.49
N ASP A 139 -6.64 20.43 -8.44
CA ASP A 139 -7.64 21.00 -7.52
C ASP A 139 -7.02 22.03 -6.56
N ARG A 140 -5.82 21.76 -6.04
CA ARG A 140 -5.26 22.54 -4.94
C ARG A 140 -3.91 23.22 -5.23
N GLY A 141 -3.20 22.88 -6.30
CA GLY A 141 -1.81 23.30 -6.57
C GLY A 141 -0.76 22.63 -5.65
N PHE A 142 0.51 23.01 -5.75
CA PHE A 142 1.62 22.49 -4.90
C PHE A 142 2.00 23.41 -3.73
N GLU A 143 2.34 24.68 -4.00
CA GLU A 143 2.67 25.71 -3.01
C GLU A 143 1.99 27.03 -3.37
N THR A 144 1.79 27.91 -2.38
CA THR A 144 1.64 29.36 -2.60
C THR A 144 3.00 30.00 -2.36
N PRO A 145 3.39 31.08 -3.07
CA PRO A 145 4.62 31.81 -2.76
C PRO A 145 4.67 32.18 -1.28
N ARG A 146 5.85 32.06 -0.64
CA ARG A 146 6.04 32.59 0.71
C ARG A 146 5.82 34.10 0.65
N ALA A 147 4.79 34.58 1.36
CA ALA A 147 4.55 36.00 1.59
C ALA A 147 5.62 36.58 2.51
#